data_AF-A0A2S6C5N8-F1
#
_entry.id   AF-A0A2S6C5N8-F1
#
_cell.length_a   1.000
_cell.length_b   1.000
_cell.length_c   1.000
_cell.angle_alpha   90.00
_cell.angle_beta   90.00
_cell.angle_gamma   90.00
#
_symmetry.space_group_name_H-M   'P 1'
#
loop_
_entity.id
_entity.type
_entity.pdbx_description
1 polymer ?
#
loop_
_entity_poly.entity_id
_entity_poly.type
_entity_poly.pdbx_seq_one_letter_code
_entity_poly.pdbx_strand_id
1 'polypeptide(L)'
;MASSWRRAIRYILLPAQITVCSIIFVNDNLFEVLAVTGASMQPTLSPRYRLDRSRDFVLWDKYAPTQDLKRGDLVLFHAPHAPEKLSVKRVIALGEDTVLLDPRRRPEDAINGAVNDAAQKWDRIFYTNKGRIPVPEGHVWVEGDNWRRSNDSNAYGPISTGLILGKARFLVWPLQQFGGKPWDHWTTRRTKVVPPQPKKKNDNAEEAESWWQPV
;
A
#
# COMPACT_ATOMS: atom_id res chain seq x y z
N MET A 1 -0.04 -34.71 -47.12
CA MET A 1 0.83 -34.03 -46.13
C MET A 1 0.27 -32.69 -45.61
N ALA A 2 -0.46 -31.90 -46.42
CA ALA A 2 -0.96 -30.57 -46.03
C ALA A 2 -2.06 -30.51 -44.94
N SER A 3 -2.66 -31.64 -44.53
CA SER A 3 -3.69 -31.69 -43.48
C SER A 3 -3.13 -31.97 -42.09
N SER A 4 -1.95 -32.60 -42.00
CA SER A 4 -1.33 -33.01 -40.73
C SER A 4 -0.75 -31.82 -39.98
N TRP A 5 -0.04 -30.93 -40.68
CA TRP A 5 0.56 -29.74 -40.06
C TRP A 5 -0.48 -28.71 -39.59
N ARG A 6 -1.60 -28.53 -40.31
CA ARG A 6 -2.72 -27.67 -39.85
C ARG A 6 -3.40 -28.20 -38.58
N ARG A 7 -3.48 -29.53 -38.44
CA ARG A 7 -3.97 -30.17 -37.21
C ARG A 7 -2.96 -30.00 -36.08
N ALA A 8 -1.68 -30.28 -36.31
CA ALA A 8 -0.62 -30.09 -35.32
C ALA A 8 -0.54 -28.63 -34.82
N ILE A 9 -0.66 -27.65 -35.72
CA ILE A 9 -0.76 -26.22 -35.37
C ILE A 9 -1.96 -25.95 -34.46
N ARG A 10 -3.14 -26.47 -34.77
CA ARG A 10 -4.32 -26.29 -33.90
C ARG A 10 -4.16 -26.96 -32.54
N TYR A 11 -3.54 -28.13 -32.46
CA TYR A 11 -3.38 -28.85 -31.19
C TYR A 11 -2.20 -28.39 -30.33
N ILE A 12 -1.28 -27.58 -30.87
CA ILE A 12 -0.10 -27.09 -30.15
C ILE A 12 -0.16 -25.57 -29.97
N LEU A 13 -0.34 -24.81 -31.05
CA LEU A 13 -0.27 -23.34 -30.99
C LEU A 13 -1.48 -22.70 -30.31
N LEU A 14 -2.71 -23.21 -30.52
CA LEU A 14 -3.89 -22.68 -29.83
C LEU A 14 -3.84 -22.88 -28.30
N PRO A 15 -3.59 -24.10 -27.76
CA PRO A 15 -3.50 -24.25 -26.31
C PRO A 15 -2.30 -23.51 -25.72
N ALA A 16 -1.17 -23.44 -26.43
CA ALA A 16 -0.03 -22.63 -26.00
C ALA A 16 -0.41 -21.14 -25.91
N GLN A 17 -1.08 -20.59 -26.93
CA GLN A 17 -1.55 -19.20 -26.91
C GLN A 17 -2.52 -18.93 -25.76
N ILE A 18 -3.51 -19.81 -25.56
CA ILE A 18 -4.48 -19.68 -24.46
C ILE A 18 -3.77 -19.74 -23.11
N THR A 19 -2.77 -20.61 -22.97
CA THR A 19 -1.98 -20.76 -21.74
C THR A 19 -1.20 -19.48 -21.46
N VAL A 20 -0.50 -18.93 -22.46
CA VAL A 20 0.26 -17.68 -22.32
C VAL A 20 -0.67 -16.51 -21.99
N CYS A 21 -1.77 -16.34 -22.71
CA CYS A 21 -2.75 -15.28 -22.42
C CYS A 21 -3.36 -15.42 -21.02
N SER A 22 -3.67 -16.64 -20.58
CA SER A 22 -4.17 -16.90 -19.23
C SER A 22 -3.13 -16.51 -18.17
N ILE A 23 -1.86 -16.88 -18.38
CA ILE A 23 -0.77 -16.53 -17.45
C ILE A 23 -0.60 -15.01 -17.35
N ILE A 24 -0.59 -14.32 -18.49
CA ILE A 24 -0.49 -12.84 -18.53
C ILE A 24 -1.68 -12.22 -17.82
N PHE A 25 -2.91 -12.66 -18.11
CA PHE A 25 -4.12 -12.14 -17.47
C PHE A 25 -4.07 -12.32 -15.95
N VAL A 26 -3.67 -13.49 -15.46
CA VAL A 26 -3.53 -13.77 -14.03
C VAL A 26 -2.47 -12.88 -13.40
N ASN A 27 -1.31 -12.69 -14.06
CA ASN A 27 -0.24 -11.84 -13.55
C ASN A 27 -0.65 -10.36 -13.45
N ASP A 28 -1.32 -9.88 -14.49
CA ASP A 28 -1.71 -8.48 -14.59
C ASP A 28 -2.87 -8.13 -13.65
N ASN A 29 -3.85 -9.05 -13.47
CA ASN A 29 -5.11 -8.73 -12.80
C ASN A 29 -5.31 -9.40 -11.42
N LEU A 30 -4.68 -10.54 -11.15
CA LEU A 30 -4.99 -11.33 -9.96
C LEU A 30 -3.81 -11.41 -8.99
N PHE A 31 -2.67 -11.93 -9.45
CA PHE A 31 -1.54 -12.24 -8.57
C PHE A 31 -0.21 -11.92 -9.21
N GLU A 32 0.63 -11.19 -8.49
CA GLU A 32 1.99 -10.87 -8.94
C GLU A 32 3.00 -11.28 -7.87
N VAL A 33 4.10 -11.90 -8.26
CA VAL A 33 5.19 -12.25 -7.35
C VAL A 33 6.32 -11.26 -7.54
N LEU A 34 6.55 -10.38 -6.56
CA LEU A 34 7.63 -9.39 -6.61
C LEU A 34 8.56 -9.52 -5.41
N ALA A 35 9.85 -9.31 -5.71
CA ALA A 35 10.87 -9.19 -4.69
C ALA A 35 10.79 -7.81 -4.02
N VAL A 36 10.75 -7.81 -2.69
CA VAL A 36 10.86 -6.57 -1.92
C VAL A 36 12.32 -6.14 -1.91
N THR A 37 12.59 -4.95 -2.44
CA THR A 37 13.93 -4.39 -2.50
C THR A 37 14.04 -3.18 -1.58
N GLY A 38 15.17 -3.08 -0.87
CA GLY A 38 15.45 -1.97 0.02
C GLY A 38 15.21 -2.28 1.50
N ALA A 39 15.64 -1.34 2.34
CA ALA A 39 15.62 -1.50 3.80
C ALA A 39 14.35 -0.95 4.46
N SER A 40 13.43 -0.34 3.69
CA SER A 40 12.34 0.46 4.27
C SER A 40 11.29 -0.35 5.03
N MET A 41 11.15 -1.64 4.71
CA MET A 41 10.23 -2.57 5.36
C MET A 41 10.91 -3.47 6.40
N GLN A 42 12.18 -3.19 6.74
CA GLN A 42 12.85 -3.91 7.81
C GLN A 42 12.27 -3.55 9.18
N PRO A 43 12.16 -4.50 10.11
CA PRO A 43 12.61 -5.89 10.03
C PRO A 43 11.60 -6.87 9.41
N THR A 44 10.36 -6.43 9.12
CA THR A 44 9.27 -7.32 8.71
C THR A 44 9.51 -8.00 7.36
N LEU A 45 10.05 -7.27 6.39
CA LEU A 45 10.43 -7.80 5.08
C LEU A 45 11.91 -7.56 4.80
N SER A 46 12.55 -8.57 4.22
CA SER A 46 13.96 -8.61 3.82
C SER A 46 14.90 -8.16 4.95
N PRO A 47 14.85 -8.80 6.13
CA PRO A 47 15.59 -8.37 7.33
C PRO A 47 17.10 -8.29 7.10
N ARG A 48 17.65 -9.18 6.25
CA ARG A 48 19.07 -9.28 5.95
C ARG A 48 19.50 -8.53 4.68
N TYR A 49 18.60 -7.80 4.01
CA TYR A 49 18.90 -7.06 2.77
C TYR A 49 20.18 -6.20 2.84
N ARG A 50 20.47 -5.62 4.01
CA ARG A 50 21.69 -4.80 4.22
C ARG A 50 22.97 -5.64 4.31
N LEU A 51 22.90 -6.85 4.84
CA LEU A 51 24.06 -7.71 5.10
C LEU A 51 24.45 -8.51 3.86
N ASP A 52 23.47 -9.17 3.21
CA ASP A 52 23.72 -10.15 2.15
C ASP A 52 22.89 -9.89 0.89
N ARG A 53 22.14 -8.79 0.83
CA ARG A 53 21.21 -8.47 -0.28
C ARG A 53 20.15 -9.55 -0.52
N SER A 54 19.86 -10.40 0.47
CA SER A 54 18.72 -11.31 0.42
C SER A 54 17.41 -10.51 0.32
N ARG A 55 16.49 -11.06 -0.48
CA ARG A 55 15.20 -10.44 -0.80
C ARG A 55 14.11 -11.46 -0.53
N ASP A 56 13.06 -10.99 0.11
CA ASP A 56 11.84 -11.75 0.27
C ASP A 56 10.96 -11.54 -0.96
N PHE A 57 10.46 -12.63 -1.53
CA PHE A 57 9.47 -12.56 -2.60
C PHE A 57 8.10 -12.69 -1.97
N VAL A 58 7.22 -11.75 -2.29
CA VAL A 58 5.87 -11.67 -1.74
C VAL A 58 4.89 -11.91 -2.88
N LEU A 59 3.85 -12.69 -2.61
CA LEU A 59 2.68 -12.77 -3.47
C LEU A 59 1.78 -11.57 -3.19
N TRP A 60 1.56 -10.75 -4.20
CA TRP A 60 0.67 -9.59 -4.18
C TRP A 60 -0.68 -9.96 -4.77
N ASP A 61 -1.73 -9.80 -3.97
CA ASP A 61 -3.12 -9.92 -4.40
C ASP A 61 -3.57 -8.60 -5.01
N LYS A 62 -3.80 -8.61 -6.32
CA LYS A 62 -4.19 -7.44 -7.13
C LYS A 62 -5.69 -7.42 -7.41
N TYR A 63 -6.42 -8.46 -6.99
CA TYR A 63 -7.86 -8.48 -7.14
C TYR A 63 -8.51 -7.59 -6.07
N ALA A 64 -9.14 -6.50 -6.52
CA ALA A 64 -9.82 -5.51 -5.65
C ALA A 64 -8.99 -5.14 -4.40
N PRO A 65 -7.77 -4.59 -4.56
CA PRO A 65 -6.80 -4.47 -3.46
C PRO A 65 -7.22 -3.49 -2.37
N THR A 66 -8.17 -2.61 -2.69
CA THR A 66 -8.79 -1.64 -1.76
C THR A 66 -9.95 -2.25 -0.98
N GLN A 67 -10.47 -3.40 -1.39
CA GLN A 67 -11.53 -4.12 -0.68
C GLN A 67 -10.97 -4.71 0.62
N ASP A 68 -11.67 -4.45 1.73
CA ASP A 68 -11.26 -4.90 3.08
C ASP A 68 -9.82 -4.50 3.45
N LEU A 69 -9.42 -3.29 3.07
CA LEU A 69 -8.12 -2.74 3.44
C LEU A 69 -8.09 -2.40 4.93
N LYS A 70 -7.16 -2.98 5.68
CA LYS A 70 -7.04 -2.82 7.13
C LYS A 70 -5.74 -2.13 7.52
N ARG A 71 -5.77 -1.50 8.69
CA ARG A 71 -4.54 -1.04 9.34
C ARG A 71 -3.65 -2.24 9.63
N GLY A 72 -2.38 -2.12 9.28
CA GLY A 72 -1.39 -3.20 9.38
C GLY A 72 -1.14 -3.92 8.05
N ASP A 73 -2.03 -3.79 7.06
CA ASP A 73 -1.82 -4.42 5.75
C ASP A 73 -0.60 -3.82 5.04
N LEU A 74 0.10 -4.66 4.27
CA LEU A 74 1.16 -4.21 3.38
C LEU A 74 0.62 -4.03 1.97
N VAL A 75 0.90 -2.87 1.39
CA VAL A 75 0.40 -2.47 0.06
C VAL A 75 1.55 -2.18 -0.88
N LEU A 76 1.38 -2.61 -2.13
CA LEU A 76 2.20 -2.28 -3.28
C LEU A 76 1.50 -1.16 -4.06
N PHE A 77 2.21 -0.08 -4.35
CA PHE A 77 1.66 1.08 -5.04
C PHE A 77 2.73 1.82 -5.83
N HIS A 78 2.29 2.65 -6.79
CA HIS A 78 3.18 3.58 -7.50
C HIS A 78 3.53 4.77 -6.60
N ALA A 79 4.84 5.08 -6.46
CA ALA A 79 5.27 6.17 -5.61
C ALA A 79 4.76 7.53 -6.19
N PRO A 80 4.14 8.40 -5.37
CA PRO A 80 3.57 9.66 -5.87
C PRO A 80 4.62 10.63 -6.43
N HIS A 81 5.87 10.50 -6.02
CA HIS A 81 6.99 11.32 -6.50
C HIS A 81 7.73 10.73 -7.70
N ALA A 82 7.49 9.46 -8.01
CA ALA A 82 8.20 8.70 -9.04
C ALA A 82 7.26 7.59 -9.52
N PRO A 83 6.27 7.90 -10.37
CA PRO A 83 5.24 6.95 -10.81
C PRO A 83 5.82 5.69 -11.45
N GLU A 84 7.01 5.75 -12.04
CA GLU A 84 7.71 4.61 -12.60
C GLU A 84 8.25 3.63 -11.55
N LYS A 85 8.26 4.01 -10.26
CA LYS A 85 8.80 3.20 -9.16
C LYS A 85 7.69 2.63 -8.29
N LEU A 86 7.74 1.33 -8.10
CA LEU A 86 6.92 0.62 -7.14
C LEU A 86 7.47 0.80 -5.72
N SER A 87 6.56 1.00 -4.77
CA SER A 87 6.88 1.10 -3.34
C SER A 87 6.00 0.15 -2.55
N VAL A 88 6.61 -0.45 -1.53
CA VAL A 88 5.93 -1.28 -0.54
C VAL A 88 5.96 -0.54 0.79
N LYS A 89 4.78 -0.37 1.38
CA LYS A 89 4.61 0.26 2.71
C LYS A 89 3.49 -0.43 3.47
N ARG A 90 3.44 -0.16 4.77
CA ARG A 90 2.37 -0.59 5.67
C ARG A 90 1.30 0.48 5.78
N VAL A 91 0.03 0.09 5.71
CA VAL A 91 -1.10 0.96 6.00
C VAL A 91 -1.20 1.20 7.49
N ILE A 92 -1.08 2.46 7.91
CA ILE A 92 -1.15 2.86 9.31
C ILE A 92 -2.53 3.43 9.65
N ALA A 93 -3.10 4.20 8.72
CA ALA A 93 -4.41 4.82 8.87
C ALA A 93 -5.21 4.75 7.56
N LEU A 94 -6.52 4.65 7.69
CA LEU A 94 -7.48 4.59 6.59
C LEU A 94 -8.18 5.95 6.43
N GLY A 95 -9.06 6.05 5.43
CA GLY A 95 -9.89 7.24 5.25
C GLY A 95 -10.68 7.59 6.52
N GLU A 96 -10.87 8.89 6.74
CA GLU A 96 -11.49 9.48 7.93
C GLU A 96 -10.70 9.35 9.24
N ASP A 97 -9.60 8.61 9.27
CA ASP A 97 -8.69 8.60 10.42
C ASP A 97 -7.95 9.93 10.56
N THR A 98 -7.52 10.26 11.77
CA THR A 98 -6.57 11.35 12.01
C THR A 98 -5.23 10.80 12.49
N VAL A 99 -4.18 11.10 11.74
CA VAL A 99 -2.80 10.76 12.10
C VAL A 99 -2.18 11.89 12.90
N LEU A 100 -1.49 11.55 13.98
CA LEU A 100 -0.64 12.47 14.73
C LEU A 100 0.80 12.27 14.31
N LEU A 101 1.38 13.31 13.69
CA LEU A 101 2.78 13.35 13.31
C LEU A 101 3.68 13.23 14.55
N ASP A 102 4.69 12.36 14.45
CA ASP A 102 5.77 12.27 15.43
C ASP A 102 6.91 13.21 14.99
N PRO A 103 7.32 14.20 15.80
CA PRO A 103 8.46 15.07 15.50
C PRO A 103 9.75 14.32 15.18
N ARG A 104 9.91 13.11 15.70
CA ARG A 104 11.08 12.26 15.43
C ARG A 104 11.13 11.74 14.00
N ARG A 105 10.01 11.81 13.27
CA ARG A 105 9.85 11.35 11.89
C ARG A 105 9.82 12.50 10.88
N ARG A 106 10.10 13.73 11.33
CA ARG A 106 10.27 14.89 10.45
C ARG A 106 11.31 14.56 9.37
N PRO A 107 11.01 14.79 8.08
CA PRO A 107 12.00 14.65 7.01
C PRO A 107 13.24 15.52 7.26
N GLU A 108 14.40 15.08 6.76
CA GLU A 108 15.64 15.87 6.85
C GLU A 108 15.51 17.18 6.07
N ASP A 109 16.13 18.25 6.58
CA ASP A 109 16.04 19.61 6.01
C ASP A 109 16.64 19.71 4.60
N ALA A 110 17.65 18.90 4.32
CA ALA A 110 18.31 18.86 3.02
C ALA A 110 18.59 17.43 2.59
N ILE A 111 18.36 17.15 1.30
CA ILE A 111 18.75 15.90 0.65
C ILE A 111 19.77 16.27 -0.42
N ASN A 112 21.00 15.74 -0.32
CA ASN A 112 22.11 16.06 -1.22
C ASN A 112 22.44 17.57 -1.31
N GLY A 113 22.25 18.32 -0.22
CA GLY A 113 22.55 19.75 -0.16
C GLY A 113 21.48 20.67 -0.76
N ALA A 114 20.40 20.13 -1.34
CA ALA A 114 19.23 20.90 -1.75
C ALA A 114 18.20 20.95 -0.62
N VAL A 115 17.52 22.10 -0.48
CA VAL A 115 16.42 22.28 0.48
C VAL A 115 15.31 21.29 0.17
N ASN A 116 14.80 20.61 1.20
CA ASN A 116 13.75 19.62 1.05
C ASN A 116 12.36 20.25 1.25
N ASP A 117 11.60 20.39 0.17
CA ASP A 117 10.22 20.91 0.21
C ASP A 117 9.31 20.07 1.12
N ALA A 118 9.58 18.78 1.28
CA ALA A 118 8.83 17.91 2.18
C ALA A 118 9.00 18.32 3.65
N ALA A 119 10.19 18.73 4.06
CA ALA A 119 10.44 19.19 5.43
C ALA A 119 9.69 20.50 5.73
N GLN A 120 9.69 21.45 4.79
CA GLN A 120 8.93 22.70 4.93
C GLN A 120 7.42 22.47 4.98
N LYS A 121 6.89 21.59 4.11
CA LYS A 121 5.48 21.20 4.11
C LYS A 121 5.11 20.55 5.44
N TRP A 122 5.98 19.65 5.93
CA TRP A 122 5.79 18.98 7.22
C TRP A 122 5.72 19.99 8.37
N ASP A 123 6.65 20.94 8.44
CA ASP A 123 6.69 21.98 9.48
C ASP A 123 5.42 22.82 9.47
N ARG A 124 4.99 23.27 8.30
CA ARG A 124 3.76 24.05 8.15
C ARG A 124 2.58 23.31 8.75
N ILE A 125 2.42 22.02 8.42
CA ILE A 125 1.33 21.19 8.93
C ILE A 125 1.48 21.01 10.44
N PHE A 126 2.70 20.74 10.92
CA PHE A 126 2.96 20.51 12.33
C PHE A 126 2.60 21.72 13.20
N TYR A 127 3.03 22.92 12.81
CA TYR A 127 2.74 24.14 13.56
C TYR A 127 1.31 24.65 13.40
N THR A 128 0.70 24.48 12.22
CA THR A 128 -0.69 24.94 11.98
C THR A 128 -1.72 24.03 12.65
N ASN A 129 -1.57 22.71 12.48
CA ASN A 129 -2.56 21.73 12.93
C ASN A 129 -2.12 20.96 14.17
N LYS A 130 -1.08 21.41 14.87
CA LYS A 130 -0.47 20.70 16.02
C LYS A 130 -0.10 19.24 15.67
N GLY A 131 0.37 19.03 14.44
CA GLY A 131 0.72 17.71 13.91
C GLY A 131 -0.46 16.80 13.58
N ARG A 132 -1.70 17.29 13.57
CA ARG A 132 -2.89 16.50 13.24
C ARG A 132 -3.13 16.53 11.73
N ILE A 133 -3.20 15.36 11.10
CA ILE A 133 -3.51 15.21 9.69
C ILE A 133 -4.75 14.33 9.53
N PRO A 134 -5.90 14.87 9.12
CA PRO A 134 -7.03 14.05 8.70
C PRO A 134 -6.67 13.36 7.38
N VAL A 135 -6.89 12.05 7.31
CA VAL A 135 -6.75 11.26 6.10
C VAL A 135 -8.06 11.40 5.32
N PRO A 136 -8.04 11.96 4.10
CA PRO A 136 -9.27 12.09 3.30
C PRO A 136 -9.91 10.75 3.00
N GLU A 137 -11.21 10.77 2.70
CA GLU A 137 -11.89 9.60 2.15
C GLU A 137 -11.20 9.14 0.84
N GLY A 138 -11.17 7.83 0.62
CA GLY A 138 -10.46 7.23 -0.53
C GLY A 138 -8.94 7.36 -0.47
N HIS A 139 -8.36 7.81 0.65
CA HIS A 139 -6.92 7.88 0.87
C HIS A 139 -6.48 7.01 2.05
N VAL A 140 -5.19 6.72 2.10
CA VAL A 140 -4.54 5.99 3.20
C VAL A 140 -3.25 6.66 3.60
N TRP A 141 -2.89 6.53 4.87
CA TRP A 141 -1.58 6.89 5.38
C TRP A 141 -0.70 5.64 5.45
N VAL A 142 0.43 5.67 4.76
CA VAL A 142 1.34 4.53 4.66
C VAL A 142 2.72 4.86 5.20
N GLU A 143 3.34 3.90 5.89
CA GLU A 143 4.67 4.07 6.49
C GLU A 143 5.54 2.83 6.27
N GLY A 144 6.85 3.03 6.21
CA GLY A 144 7.79 1.91 6.26
C GLY A 144 8.04 1.46 7.69
N ASP A 145 8.25 0.16 7.90
CA ASP A 145 8.61 -0.37 9.22
C ASP A 145 9.97 0.17 9.70
N ASN A 146 10.87 0.46 8.76
CA ASN A 146 12.14 1.12 9.01
C ASN A 146 12.04 2.63 8.75
N TRP A 147 11.48 3.35 9.72
CA TRP A 147 11.24 4.80 9.65
C TRP A 147 12.48 5.64 9.31
N ARG A 148 13.69 5.22 9.70
CA ARG A 148 14.94 5.94 9.40
C ARG A 148 15.38 5.83 7.94
N ARG A 149 14.83 4.87 7.20
CA ARG A 149 15.20 4.55 5.80
C ARG A 149 13.96 4.41 4.93
N SER A 150 12.89 5.11 5.30
CA SER A 150 11.62 5.08 4.59
C SER A 150 11.29 6.48 4.07
N ASN A 151 11.11 6.58 2.76
CA ASN A 151 10.36 7.68 2.18
C ASN A 151 8.88 7.25 2.13
N ASP A 152 8.05 7.85 2.97
CA ASP A 152 6.66 7.46 3.20
C ASP A 152 5.72 8.64 3.40
N SER A 153 4.49 8.40 3.88
CA SER A 153 3.49 9.46 4.06
C SER A 153 3.94 10.61 4.97
N ASN A 154 4.95 10.43 5.81
CA ASN A 154 5.54 11.55 6.55
C ASN A 154 6.20 12.59 5.62
N ALA A 155 6.63 12.20 4.41
CA ALA A 155 7.23 13.11 3.43
C ALA A 155 6.20 13.67 2.44
N TYR A 156 5.37 12.82 1.81
CA TYR A 156 4.39 13.28 0.81
C TYR A 156 3.00 13.61 1.37
N GLY A 157 2.59 12.96 2.45
CA GLY A 157 1.22 12.97 2.98
C GLY A 157 0.45 11.67 2.66
N PRO A 158 -0.88 11.66 2.80
CA PRO A 158 -1.69 10.50 2.47
C PRO A 158 -1.69 10.23 0.95
N ILE A 159 -1.83 8.97 0.56
CA ILE A 159 -1.90 8.55 -0.85
C ILE A 159 -3.32 8.11 -1.21
N SER A 160 -3.71 8.34 -2.46
CA SER A 160 -4.97 7.82 -2.98
C SER A 160 -4.94 6.30 -3.01
N THR A 161 -6.05 5.67 -2.58
CA THR A 161 -6.25 4.22 -2.68
C THR A 161 -6.19 3.72 -4.11
N GLY A 162 -6.47 4.58 -5.11
CA GLY A 162 -6.34 4.24 -6.53
C GLY A 162 -4.90 4.03 -7.01
N LEU A 163 -3.88 4.44 -6.24
CA LEU A 163 -2.48 4.14 -6.54
C LEU A 163 -2.07 2.73 -6.09
N ILE A 164 -2.89 2.07 -5.26
CA ILE A 164 -2.62 0.74 -4.73
C ILE A 164 -2.86 -0.29 -5.82
N LEU A 165 -1.80 -1.02 -6.16
CA LEU A 165 -1.83 -2.10 -7.14
C LEU A 165 -2.19 -3.44 -6.51
N GLY A 166 -1.75 -3.67 -5.27
CA GLY A 166 -1.92 -4.97 -4.62
C GLY A 166 -1.71 -4.96 -3.12
N LYS A 167 -2.25 -5.97 -2.45
CA LYS A 167 -2.07 -6.24 -1.02
C LYS A 167 -1.22 -7.49 -0.82
N ALA A 168 -0.29 -7.47 0.13
CA ALA A 168 0.56 -8.63 0.40
C ALA A 168 -0.27 -9.81 0.95
N ARG A 169 -0.12 -10.99 0.34
CA ARG A 169 -0.87 -12.20 0.72
C ARG A 169 -0.04 -13.16 1.58
N PHE A 170 1.16 -13.52 1.15
CA PHE A 170 2.15 -14.33 1.90
C PHE A 170 3.53 -14.31 1.24
N LEU A 171 4.55 -14.80 1.94
CA LEU A 171 5.91 -14.99 1.42
C LEU A 171 6.01 -16.21 0.50
N VAL A 172 6.57 -16.03 -0.69
CA VAL A 172 6.85 -17.11 -1.67
C VAL A 172 8.29 -17.59 -1.56
N TRP A 173 9.22 -16.70 -1.22
CA TRP A 173 10.63 -17.02 -1.01
C TRP A 173 11.19 -16.13 0.10
N PRO A 174 12.09 -16.62 0.98
CA PRO A 174 12.74 -17.93 0.99
C PRO A 174 11.81 -19.11 1.32
N LEU A 175 12.07 -20.30 0.77
CA LEU A 175 11.18 -21.47 0.90
C LEU A 175 10.91 -21.87 2.35
N GLN A 176 11.87 -21.64 3.25
CA GLN A 176 11.72 -21.91 4.68
C GLN A 176 10.62 -21.05 5.34
N GLN A 177 10.27 -19.92 4.71
CA GLN A 177 9.24 -18.99 5.17
C GLN A 177 8.02 -19.00 4.24
N PHE A 178 7.93 -19.95 3.31
CA PHE A 178 6.82 -20.04 2.36
C PHE A 178 5.46 -20.07 3.08
N GLY A 179 4.52 -19.26 2.63
CA GLY A 179 3.20 -19.10 3.25
C GLY A 179 3.19 -18.23 4.51
N GLY A 180 4.36 -17.80 4.99
CA GLY A 180 4.51 -16.92 6.14
C GLY A 180 3.92 -15.53 5.90
N LYS A 181 3.40 -14.94 6.98
CA LYS A 181 2.87 -13.56 7.00
C LYS A 181 3.49 -12.80 8.18
N PRO A 182 4.77 -12.40 8.07
CA PRO A 182 5.46 -11.71 9.17
C PRO A 182 4.86 -10.34 9.50
N TRP A 183 3.91 -9.84 8.72
CA TRP A 183 3.21 -8.59 9.00
C TRP A 183 1.95 -8.74 9.86
N ASP A 184 1.43 -9.95 10.07
CA ASP A 184 0.19 -10.17 10.85
C ASP A 184 0.40 -9.93 12.35
N HIS A 185 1.60 -10.23 12.87
CA HIS A 185 1.96 -10.01 14.28
C HIS A 185 2.37 -8.56 14.58
N TRP A 186 1.96 -7.62 13.72
CA TRP A 186 2.29 -6.21 13.89
C TRP A 186 1.57 -5.62 15.10
N THR A 187 2.34 -5.32 16.13
CA THR A 187 1.86 -4.73 17.39
C THR A 187 2.46 -3.34 17.66
N THR A 188 3.49 -2.94 16.90
CA THR A 188 4.24 -1.71 17.20
C THR A 188 3.58 -0.47 16.59
N ARG A 189 2.60 0.12 17.29
CA ARG A 189 2.08 1.45 16.97
C ARG A 189 2.97 2.55 17.53
N ARG A 190 3.91 3.07 16.73
CA ARG A 190 4.63 4.30 17.08
C ARG A 190 3.83 5.53 16.69
N THR A 191 3.27 5.54 15.49
CA THR A 191 2.41 6.60 14.99
C THR A 191 1.05 6.49 15.66
N LYS A 192 0.59 7.57 16.29
CA LYS A 192 -0.70 7.62 16.96
C LYS A 192 -1.78 7.94 15.93
N VAL A 193 -2.78 7.06 15.84
CA VAL A 193 -3.92 7.21 14.96
C VAL A 193 -5.17 7.32 15.80
N VAL A 194 -5.93 8.39 15.59
CA VAL A 194 -7.25 8.60 16.19
C VAL A 194 -8.28 8.14 15.17
N PRO A 195 -9.08 7.10 15.46
CA PRO A 195 -10.16 6.68 14.57
C PRO A 195 -11.22 7.77 14.42
N PRO A 196 -12.01 7.76 13.33
CA PRO A 196 -13.14 8.66 13.19
C PRO A 196 -14.06 8.50 14.41
N GLN A 197 -14.48 9.63 14.97
CA GLN A 197 -15.52 9.62 15.99
C GLN A 197 -16.83 9.23 15.29
N PRO A 198 -17.68 8.38 15.91
CA PRO A 198 -19.01 8.13 15.36
C PRO A 198 -19.70 9.49 15.21
N LYS A 199 -20.19 9.78 13.99
CA LYS A 199 -21.02 10.97 13.77
C LYS A 199 -22.17 10.86 14.77
N LYS A 200 -22.28 11.82 15.70
CA LYS A 200 -23.48 11.93 16.53
C LYS A 200 -24.65 11.94 15.56
N LYS A 201 -25.58 10.99 15.70
CA LYS A 201 -26.85 11.02 14.97
C LYS A 201 -27.44 12.38 15.31
N ASN A 202 -27.54 13.28 14.33
CA ASN A 202 -28.24 14.53 14.57
C ASN A 202 -29.70 14.13 14.73
N ASP A 203 -30.25 14.28 15.92
CA ASP A 203 -31.67 14.01 16.22
C ASP A 203 -32.61 14.82 15.31
N ASN A 204 -32.09 15.86 14.63
CA ASN A 204 -32.80 16.68 13.64
C ASN A 204 -32.96 16.01 12.25
N ALA A 205 -32.29 14.88 11.97
CA ALA A 205 -32.45 14.18 10.69
C ALA A 205 -33.75 13.35 10.63
N GLU A 206 -34.24 12.87 11.78
CA GLU A 206 -35.55 12.20 11.88
C GLU A 206 -36.71 13.20 11.70
N GLU A 207 -36.55 14.47 12.10
CA GLU A 207 -37.53 15.52 11.79
C GLU A 207 -37.59 15.82 10.29
N ALA A 208 -36.46 15.87 9.58
CA ALA A 208 -36.40 16.18 8.15
C ALA A 208 -37.07 15.12 7.26
N GLU A 209 -37.02 13.83 7.65
CA GLU A 209 -37.74 12.76 6.97
C GLU A 209 -39.25 12.75 7.26
N SER A 210 -39.72 13.45 8.31
CA SER A 210 -41.16 13.53 8.64
C SER A 210 -41.96 14.56 7.83
N TRP A 211 -41.29 15.52 7.17
CA TRP A 211 -41.93 16.63 6.46
C TRP A 211 -42.37 16.32 5.02
N TRP A 212 -41.92 15.20 4.44
CA TRP A 212 -42.29 14.81 3.08
C TRP A 212 -43.09 13.50 3.09
N GLN A 213 -44.40 13.61 2.89
CA GLN A 213 -45.26 12.47 2.54
C GLN A 213 -45.70 12.64 1.07
N PRO A 214 -45.48 11.65 0.18
CA PRO A 214 -46.00 11.72 -1.17
C PRO A 214 -47.52 11.65 -1.15
N VAL A 215 -48.16 12.56 -1.91
CA VAL A 215 -49.61 12.70 -2.07
C VAL A 215 -50.19 11.57 -2.91
#